data_AF-A0A2V9XPZ5-F1
#
_entry.id   AF-A0A2V9XPZ5-F1
#
_cell.length_a   1.000
_cell.length_b   1.000
_cell.length_c   1.000
_cell.angle_alpha   90.00
_cell.angle_beta   90.00
_cell.angle_gamma   90.00
#
_symmetry.space_group_name_H-M   'P 1'
#
loop_
_entity.id
_entity.type
_entity.pdbx_description
1 polymer ?
#
loop_
_entity_poly.entity_id
_entity_poly.type
_entity_poly.pdbx_seq_one_letter_code
_entity_poly.pdbx_strand_id
1 'polypeptide(L)'
;MGTVSPVRAQISSTKKLGIAWVQLCLALAAHVTDEALTGFLSVYNPTVLALQAKLGFWLMPTFEFREWLTGLIVAVLLLLALSPFVFRGARWIRPLFYFLSMLMFANGLGHTTGTLLGHTVSSVRFPRPLPGFYSSPFLLTASVYALVQLRRTRHNTGESR
;
A
#
# COMPACT_ATOMS: atom_id res chain seq x y z
N MET A 1 33.93 19.05 -10.18
CA MET A 1 32.70 18.37 -9.71
C MET A 1 31.51 19.18 -10.23
N GLY A 2 30.86 18.74 -11.30
CA GLY A 2 29.89 19.56 -12.03
C GLY A 2 28.55 19.68 -11.31
N THR A 3 28.08 20.91 -11.08
CA THR A 3 26.76 21.19 -10.52
C THR A 3 25.68 20.76 -11.52
N VAL A 4 24.77 19.88 -11.08
CA VAL A 4 23.63 19.46 -11.91
C VAL A 4 22.65 20.62 -12.01
N SER A 5 22.26 21.02 -13.23
CA SER A 5 21.25 22.06 -13.44
C SER A 5 19.96 21.75 -12.66
N PRO A 6 19.33 22.76 -12.01
CA PRO A 6 18.13 22.57 -11.18
C PRO A 6 16.97 21.90 -11.94
N VAL A 7 16.82 22.19 -13.24
CA VAL A 7 15.80 21.57 -14.10
C VAL A 7 16.03 20.06 -14.24
N ARG A 8 17.28 19.63 -14.44
CA ARG A 8 17.63 18.20 -14.56
C ARG A 8 17.43 17.46 -13.23
N ALA A 9 17.73 18.13 -12.11
CA ALA A 9 17.47 17.59 -10.77
C ALA A 9 15.97 17.40 -10.52
N GLN A 10 15.14 18.37 -10.90
CA GLN A 10 13.68 18.28 -10.77
C GLN A 10 13.07 17.15 -11.62
N ILE A 11 13.46 17.03 -12.90
CA ILE A 11 12.99 15.94 -13.79
C ILE A 11 13.35 14.57 -13.20
N SER A 12 14.59 14.41 -12.70
CA SER A 12 15.04 13.18 -12.04
C SER A 12 14.21 12.87 -10.78
N SER A 13 13.90 13.88 -9.97
CA SER A 13 13.07 13.73 -8.76
C SER A 13 11.65 13.25 -9.10
N THR A 14 10.99 13.88 -10.08
CA THR A 14 9.63 13.49 -10.48
C THR A 14 9.60 12.11 -11.14
N LYS A 15 10.63 11.77 -11.92
CA LYS A 15 10.78 10.41 -12.48
C LYS A 15 10.88 9.36 -11.38
N LYS A 16 11.71 9.60 -10.35
CA LYS A 16 11.82 8.69 -9.18
C LYS A 16 10.51 8.59 -8.42
N LEU A 17 9.77 9.69 -8.28
CA LEU A 17 8.45 9.70 -7.65
C LEU A 17 7.44 8.84 -8.44
N GLY A 18 7.42 8.95 -9.76
CA GLY A 18 6.57 8.12 -10.62
C GLY A 18 6.95 6.63 -10.57
N ILE A 19 8.25 6.32 -10.56
CA ILE A 19 8.73 4.94 -10.37
C ILE A 19 8.25 4.38 -9.02
N ALA A 20 8.37 5.17 -7.94
CA ALA A 20 7.90 4.75 -6.62
C ALA A 20 6.40 4.48 -6.57
N TRP A 21 5.60 5.26 -7.30
CA TRP A 21 4.16 5.04 -7.42
C TRP A 21 3.84 3.73 -8.10
N VAL A 22 4.45 3.48 -9.26
CA VAL A 22 4.24 2.24 -10.02
C VAL A 22 4.69 1.03 -9.20
N GLN A 23 5.85 1.10 -8.54
CA GLN A 23 6.34 0.03 -7.66
C GLN A 23 5.36 -0.27 -6.53
N LEU A 24 4.78 0.75 -5.89
CA LEU A 24 3.78 0.55 -4.84
C LEU A 24 2.50 -0.09 -5.38
N CYS A 25 2.03 0.31 -6.57
CA CYS A 25 0.86 -0.30 -7.21
C CYS A 25 1.11 -1.77 -7.57
N LEU A 26 2.28 -2.09 -8.11
CA LEU A 26 2.66 -3.47 -8.43
C LEU A 26 2.85 -4.33 -7.17
N ALA A 27 3.42 -3.76 -6.10
CA ALA A 27 3.53 -4.44 -4.82
C ALA A 27 2.14 -4.75 -4.23
N LEU A 28 1.19 -3.80 -4.33
CA LEU A 28 -0.20 -4.05 -3.95
C LEU A 28 -0.82 -5.16 -4.81
N ALA A 29 -0.64 -5.14 -6.14
CA ALA A 29 -1.16 -6.19 -7.03
C ALA A 29 -0.62 -7.58 -6.67
N ALA A 30 0.70 -7.67 -6.41
CA ALA A 30 1.34 -8.90 -5.96
C ALA A 30 0.80 -9.35 -4.59
N HIS A 31 0.54 -8.40 -3.69
CA HIS A 31 0.00 -8.67 -2.37
C HIS A 31 -1.43 -9.21 -2.42
N VAL A 32 -2.31 -8.59 -3.21
CA VAL A 32 -3.68 -9.09 -3.45
C VAL A 32 -3.66 -10.49 -4.06
N THR A 33 -2.71 -10.75 -4.96
CA THR A 33 -2.53 -12.08 -5.56
C THR A 33 -2.14 -13.11 -4.50
N ASP A 34 -1.17 -12.78 -3.64
CA ASP A 34 -0.74 -13.64 -2.54
C ASP A 34 -1.90 -13.92 -1.56
N GLU A 35 -2.63 -12.87 -1.13
CA GLU A 35 -3.81 -13.00 -0.28
C GLU A 35 -4.91 -13.88 -0.89
N ALA A 36 -5.14 -13.75 -2.20
CA ALA A 36 -6.11 -14.57 -2.92
C ALA A 36 -5.69 -16.05 -2.96
N LEU A 37 -4.39 -16.32 -3.18
CA LEU A 37 -3.85 -17.67 -3.23
C LEU A 37 -3.73 -18.34 -1.85
N THR A 38 -3.58 -17.54 -0.79
CA THR A 38 -3.37 -18.02 0.58
C THR A 38 -4.63 -17.97 1.44
N GLY A 39 -5.77 -17.52 0.89
CA GLY A 39 -7.07 -17.62 1.55
C GLY A 39 -7.35 -16.53 2.58
N PHE A 40 -6.96 -15.28 2.30
CA PHE A 40 -7.10 -14.14 3.22
C PHE A 40 -8.49 -13.97 3.83
N LEU A 41 -9.56 -14.13 3.04
CA LEU A 41 -10.94 -13.94 3.53
C LEU A 41 -11.33 -14.92 4.64
N SER A 42 -10.70 -16.09 4.71
CA SER A 42 -10.91 -17.05 5.82
C SER A 42 -10.42 -16.52 7.17
N VAL A 43 -9.54 -15.52 7.17
CA VAL A 43 -9.06 -14.85 8.38
C VAL A 43 -9.73 -13.49 8.56
N TYR A 44 -9.85 -12.72 7.47
CA TYR A 44 -10.42 -11.36 7.49
C TYR A 44 -11.87 -11.35 7.95
N ASN A 45 -12.76 -12.15 7.32
CA ASN A 45 -14.19 -12.11 7.63
C ASN A 45 -14.48 -12.47 9.10
N PRO A 46 -13.91 -13.57 9.66
CA PRO A 46 -14.07 -13.86 11.09
C PRO A 46 -13.50 -12.77 12.00
N THR A 47 -12.40 -12.13 11.61
CA THR A 47 -11.81 -11.02 12.37
C THR A 47 -12.77 -9.82 12.42
N VAL A 48 -13.35 -9.46 11.29
CA VAL A 48 -14.33 -8.36 11.19
C VAL A 48 -15.54 -8.65 12.07
N LEU A 49 -16.13 -9.85 11.97
CA LEU A 49 -17.28 -10.24 12.78
C LEU A 49 -16.96 -10.23 14.28
N ALA A 50 -15.78 -10.72 14.67
CA ALA A 50 -15.34 -10.69 16.06
C ALA A 50 -15.15 -9.26 16.59
N LEU A 51 -14.64 -8.34 15.77
CA LEU A 51 -14.49 -6.94 16.13
C LEU A 51 -15.84 -6.21 16.18
N GLN A 52 -16.75 -6.47 15.23
CA GLN A 52 -18.12 -5.95 15.26
C GLN A 52 -18.85 -6.37 16.54
N ALA A 53 -18.78 -7.65 16.89
CA ALA A 53 -19.40 -8.18 18.11
C ALA A 53 -18.83 -7.57 19.40
N LYS A 54 -17.54 -7.19 19.41
CA LYS A 54 -16.88 -6.62 20.59
C LYS A 54 -17.01 -5.10 20.71
N LEU A 55 -16.95 -4.37 19.60
CA LEU A 55 -16.82 -2.91 19.59
C LEU A 55 -18.13 -2.20 19.22
N GLY A 56 -19.05 -2.85 18.50
CA GLY A 56 -20.33 -2.27 18.07
C GLY A 56 -20.23 -1.18 16.99
N PHE A 57 -19.18 -0.34 17.01
CA PHE A 57 -18.94 0.74 16.03
C PHE A 57 -17.99 0.35 14.89
N TRP A 58 -17.56 -0.91 14.81
CA TRP A 58 -16.61 -1.36 13.80
C TRP A 58 -17.28 -1.54 12.43
N LEU A 59 -17.19 -0.52 11.56
CA LEU A 59 -17.93 -0.46 10.28
C LEU A 59 -17.30 -1.25 9.12
N MET A 60 -16.23 -2.02 9.33
CA MET A 60 -15.65 -2.79 8.22
C MET A 60 -16.64 -3.87 7.77
N PRO A 61 -16.92 -4.00 6.46
CA PRO A 61 -17.80 -5.04 5.95
C PRO A 61 -17.07 -6.38 5.82
N THR A 62 -17.83 -7.48 5.75
CA THR A 62 -17.33 -8.76 5.24
C THR A 62 -17.45 -8.77 3.72
N PHE A 63 -16.65 -9.62 3.07
CA PHE A 63 -16.69 -9.75 1.62
C PHE A 63 -16.81 -11.19 1.16
N GLU A 64 -17.48 -11.36 0.03
CA GLU A 64 -17.36 -12.56 -0.80
C GLU A 64 -16.11 -12.44 -1.71
N PHE A 65 -15.53 -13.59 -2.06
CA PHE A 65 -14.23 -13.65 -2.76
C PHE A 65 -14.24 -12.90 -4.09
N ARG A 66 -15.32 -13.03 -4.87
CA ARG A 66 -15.42 -12.44 -6.20
C ARG A 66 -15.50 -10.92 -6.13
N GLU A 67 -16.32 -10.39 -5.23
CA GLU A 67 -16.54 -8.97 -5.00
C GLU A 67 -15.26 -8.32 -4.49
N TRP A 68 -14.62 -8.93 -3.50
CA TRP A 68 -13.34 -8.49 -2.94
C TRP A 68 -12.25 -8.42 -4.01
N LEU A 69 -12.04 -9.52 -4.75
CA LEU A 69 -10.97 -9.60 -5.75
C LEU A 69 -11.24 -8.65 -6.93
N THR A 70 -12.48 -8.58 -7.42
CA THR A 70 -12.85 -7.69 -8.53
C THR A 70 -12.64 -6.23 -8.13
N GLY A 71 -13.08 -5.85 -6.92
CA GLY A 71 -12.90 -4.50 -6.40
C GLY A 71 -11.42 -4.10 -6.31
N LEU A 72 -10.57 -5.01 -5.84
CA LEU A 72 -9.13 -4.76 -5.73
C LEU A 72 -8.43 -4.70 -7.09
N ILE A 73 -8.81 -5.55 -8.06
CA ILE A 73 -8.30 -5.45 -9.43
C ILE A 73 -8.63 -4.08 -10.02
N VAL A 74 -9.89 -3.64 -9.92
CA VAL A 74 -10.32 -2.33 -10.42
C VAL A 74 -9.54 -1.21 -9.72
N ALA A 75 -9.39 -1.28 -8.39
CA ALA A 75 -8.63 -0.29 -7.64
C ALA A 75 -7.16 -0.20 -8.10
N VAL A 76 -6.48 -1.34 -8.28
CA VAL A 76 -5.11 -1.38 -8.80
C VAL A 76 -5.00 -0.75 -10.19
N LEU A 77 -5.93 -1.08 -11.10
CA LEU A 77 -5.95 -0.52 -12.45
C LEU A 77 -6.16 1.00 -12.44
N LEU A 78 -7.08 1.49 -11.60
CA LEU A 78 -7.30 2.93 -11.42
C LEU A 78 -6.06 3.63 -10.87
N LEU A 79 -5.39 3.05 -9.87
CA LEU A 79 -4.14 3.60 -9.33
C LEU A 79 -3.04 3.64 -10.40
N LEU A 80 -2.89 2.58 -11.21
CA LEU A 80 -1.95 2.58 -12.34
C LEU A 80 -2.32 3.64 -13.39
N ALA A 81 -3.60 3.84 -13.67
CA ALA A 81 -4.07 4.88 -14.59
C ALA A 81 -3.75 6.31 -14.11
N LEU A 82 -3.56 6.51 -12.79
CA LEU A 82 -3.14 7.80 -12.22
C LEU A 82 -1.63 8.08 -12.37
N SER A 83 -0.83 7.10 -12.81
CA SER A 83 0.63 7.25 -12.97
C SER A 83 1.06 8.48 -13.77
N PRO A 84 0.43 8.86 -14.90
CA PRO A 84 0.82 10.04 -15.67
C PRO A 84 0.81 11.33 -14.83
N PHE A 85 -0.13 11.48 -13.89
CA PHE A 85 -0.19 12.65 -13.00
C PHE A 85 0.99 12.67 -12.02
N VAL A 86 1.44 11.51 -11.55
CA VAL A 86 2.61 11.40 -10.66
C VAL A 86 3.90 11.72 -11.43
N PHE A 87 4.06 11.18 -12.64
CA PHE A 87 5.21 11.48 -13.51
C PHE A 87 5.26 12.95 -13.97
N ARG A 88 4.11 13.64 -13.99
CA ARG A 88 4.03 15.09 -14.20
C ARG A 88 4.24 15.92 -12.93
N GLY A 89 4.36 15.28 -11.77
CA GLY A 89 4.56 15.95 -10.48
C GLY A 89 3.33 16.74 -10.00
N ALA A 90 2.12 16.33 -10.42
CA ALA A 90 0.88 17.01 -10.06
C ALA A 90 0.71 17.06 -8.52
N ARG A 91 0.59 18.26 -7.94
CA ARG A 91 0.59 18.43 -6.47
C ARG A 91 -0.61 17.79 -5.77
N TRP A 92 -1.76 17.72 -6.45
CA TRP A 92 -3.00 17.16 -5.91
C TRP A 92 -2.92 15.64 -5.67
N ILE A 93 -2.02 14.92 -6.36
CA ILE A 93 -1.87 13.47 -6.16
C ILE A 93 -1.13 13.13 -4.86
N ARG A 94 -0.45 14.11 -4.26
CA ARG A 94 0.45 13.88 -3.13
C ARG A 94 -0.27 13.41 -1.86
N PRO A 95 -1.42 14.01 -1.43
CA PRO A 95 -2.18 13.50 -0.30
C PRO A 95 -2.61 12.04 -0.50
N LEU A 96 -3.12 11.70 -1.69
CA LEU A 96 -3.48 10.32 -2.04
C LEU A 96 -2.26 9.38 -1.96
N PHE A 97 -1.11 9.81 -2.48
CA PHE A 97 0.09 9.00 -2.44
C PHE A 97 0.62 8.80 -1.01
N TYR A 98 0.59 9.83 -0.15
CA TYR A 98 0.92 9.66 1.26
C TYR A 98 -0.03 8.69 1.95
N PHE A 99 -1.34 8.85 1.75
CA PHE A 99 -2.35 7.97 2.32
C PHE A 99 -2.12 6.51 1.90
N LEU A 100 -1.99 6.26 0.59
CA LEU A 100 -1.76 4.91 0.07
C LEU A 100 -0.45 4.32 0.61
N SER A 101 0.63 5.11 0.67
CA SER A 101 1.92 4.62 1.18
C SER A 101 1.82 4.21 2.67
N MET A 102 1.14 5.02 3.50
CA MET A 102 0.94 4.70 4.91
C MET A 102 0.02 3.50 5.11
N LEU A 103 -1.07 3.42 4.33
CA LEU A 103 -1.99 2.29 4.36
C LEU A 103 -1.29 0.98 3.99
N MET A 104 -0.50 0.97 2.92
CA MET A 104 0.25 -0.21 2.48
C MET A 104 1.36 -0.60 3.45
N PHE A 105 2.01 0.38 4.09
CA PHE A 105 2.97 0.12 5.15
C PHE A 105 2.30 -0.55 6.35
N ALA A 106 1.18 0.00 6.83
CA ALA A 106 0.41 -0.58 7.92
C ALA A 106 -0.11 -1.98 7.58
N ASN A 107 -0.53 -2.19 6.32
CA ASN A 107 -0.96 -3.48 5.81
C ASN A 107 0.19 -4.51 5.89
N GLY A 108 1.32 -4.27 5.22
CA GLY A 108 2.45 -5.20 5.26
C GLY A 108 2.97 -5.47 6.68
N LEU A 109 2.90 -4.47 7.57
CA LEU A 109 3.23 -4.65 8.98
C LEU A 109 2.22 -5.57 9.70
N GLY A 110 0.92 -5.37 9.47
CA GLY A 110 -0.15 -6.21 10.02
C GLY A 110 -0.02 -7.68 9.64
N HIS A 111 0.38 -7.97 8.41
CA HIS A 111 0.60 -9.34 7.95
C HIS A 111 1.85 -9.99 8.55
N THR A 112 2.89 -9.18 8.78
CA THR A 112 4.10 -9.61 9.47
C THR A 112 3.82 -9.89 10.95
N THR A 113 3.18 -8.96 11.65
CA THR A 113 2.86 -9.12 13.08
C THR A 113 1.83 -10.20 13.32
N GLY A 114 0.78 -10.29 12.50
CA GLY A 114 -0.21 -11.36 12.55
C GLY A 114 0.45 -12.74 12.40
N THR A 115 1.42 -12.88 11.50
CA THR A 115 2.19 -14.13 11.34
C THR A 115 2.96 -14.49 12.62
N LEU A 116 3.65 -13.51 13.23
CA LEU A 116 4.38 -13.73 14.48
C LEU A 116 3.46 -14.11 15.64
N LEU A 117 2.29 -13.47 15.74
CA LEU A 117 1.30 -13.70 16.79
C LEU A 117 0.47 -14.98 16.57
N GLY A 118 0.24 -15.39 15.32
CA GLY A 118 -0.64 -16.51 14.95
C GLY A 118 -2.13 -16.27 15.18
N HIS A 119 -2.51 -15.02 15.43
CA HIS A 119 -3.90 -14.60 15.62
C HIS A 119 -4.02 -13.11 15.26
N THR A 120 -5.21 -12.69 14.84
CA THR A 120 -5.53 -11.27 14.55
C THR A 120 -6.14 -10.62 15.78
N VAL A 121 -7.10 -11.32 16.38
CA VAL A 121 -7.71 -11.04 17.68
C VAL A 121 -7.69 -12.32 18.50
N SER A 122 -7.85 -12.21 19.82
CA SER A 122 -7.74 -13.38 20.71
C SER A 122 -8.66 -14.55 20.35
N SER A 123 -9.79 -14.26 19.70
CA SER A 123 -10.79 -15.24 19.25
C SER A 123 -10.58 -15.79 17.83
N VAL A 124 -9.63 -15.25 17.05
CA VAL A 124 -9.40 -15.67 15.65
C VAL A 124 -7.94 -16.07 15.49
N ARG A 125 -7.72 -17.39 15.40
CA ARG A 125 -6.42 -18.01 15.12
C ARG A 125 -6.40 -18.55 13.69
N PHE A 126 -5.22 -18.64 13.12
CA PHE A 126 -5.03 -19.16 11.77
C PHE A 126 -3.72 -19.96 11.66
N PRO A 127 -3.64 -20.92 10.72
CA PRO A 127 -2.37 -21.53 10.36
C PRO A 127 -1.38 -20.45 9.91
N ARG A 128 -0.14 -20.51 10.40
CA ARG A 128 0.92 -19.57 10.01
C ARG A 128 1.54 -20.01 8.67
N PRO A 129 1.96 -19.07 7.82
CA PRO A 129 1.92 -17.61 8.01
C PRO A 129 0.54 -17.00 7.70
N LEU A 130 0.28 -15.77 8.15
CA LEU A 130 -0.94 -15.05 7.78
C LEU A 130 -0.99 -14.93 6.24
N PRO A 131 -2.15 -15.17 5.58
CA PRO A 131 -2.30 -14.97 4.15
C PRO A 131 -1.77 -13.60 3.71
N GLY A 132 -0.99 -13.50 2.62
CA GLY A 132 -0.34 -12.24 2.20
C GLY A 132 1.05 -11.99 2.82
N PHE A 133 1.55 -12.87 3.69
CA PHE A 133 2.86 -12.70 4.34
C PHE A 133 4.04 -12.71 3.36
N TYR A 134 4.01 -13.57 2.32
CA TYR A 134 5.14 -13.73 1.40
C TYR A 134 5.41 -12.46 0.58
N SER A 135 4.36 -11.72 0.26
CA SER A 135 4.40 -10.45 -0.46
C SER A 135 4.59 -9.22 0.45
N SER A 136 4.38 -9.36 1.76
CA SER A 136 4.49 -8.27 2.74
C SER A 136 5.84 -7.53 2.75
N PRO A 137 7.01 -8.20 2.62
CA PRO A 137 8.30 -7.51 2.51
C PRO A 137 8.37 -6.57 1.30
N PHE A 138 7.79 -6.95 0.16
CA PHE A 138 7.75 -6.10 -1.03
C PHE A 138 6.82 -4.89 -0.83
N LEU A 139 5.68 -5.09 -0.16
CA LEU A 139 4.74 -4.02 0.17
C LEU A 139 5.35 -2.99 1.14
N LEU A 140 6.07 -3.46 2.16
CA LEU A 140 6.80 -2.62 3.12
C LEU A 140 7.93 -1.84 2.45
N THR A 141 8.75 -2.50 1.64
CA THR A 141 9.87 -1.82 0.97
C THR A 141 9.38 -0.79 -0.05
N ALA A 142 8.35 -1.11 -0.84
CA ALA A 142 7.75 -0.18 -1.80
C ALA A 142 7.11 1.04 -1.11
N SER A 143 6.39 0.84 -0.01
CA SER A 143 5.77 1.94 0.75
C SER A 143 6.80 2.86 1.41
N VAL A 144 7.86 2.30 2.00
CA VAL A 144 8.98 3.10 2.53
C VAL A 144 9.66 3.89 1.42
N TYR A 145 9.94 3.26 0.29
CA TYR A 145 10.53 3.93 -0.86
C TYR A 145 9.66 5.10 -1.37
N ALA A 146 8.35 4.89 -1.47
CA ALA A 146 7.38 5.92 -1.82
C ALA A 146 7.40 7.11 -0.84
N LEU A 147 7.38 6.86 0.46
CA LEU A 147 7.47 7.90 1.49
C LEU A 147 8.78 8.69 1.39
N VAL A 148 9.90 8.01 1.13
CA VAL A 148 11.21 8.67 0.93
C VAL A 148 11.17 9.57 -0.32
N GLN A 149 10.65 9.10 -1.46
CA GLN A 149 10.57 9.94 -2.67
C GLN A 149 9.59 11.12 -2.52
N LEU A 150 8.48 10.92 -1.82
CA LEU A 150 7.53 11.98 -1.48
C LEU A 150 8.20 13.08 -0.66
N ARG A 151 8.99 12.71 0.37
CA ARG A 151 9.76 13.66 1.21
C ARG A 151 10.82 14.39 0.39
N ARG A 152 11.64 13.68 -0.39
CA ARG A 152 12.70 14.28 -1.22
C ARG A 152 12.16 15.29 -2.23
N THR A 153 11.06 14.97 -2.90
CA THR A 153 10.45 15.86 -3.90
C THR A 153 9.83 17.11 -3.27
N ARG A 154 9.39 17.04 -1.99
CA ARG A 154 8.88 18.22 -1.26
C ARG A 154 9.99 19.23 -0.99
N HIS A 155 11.16 18.76 -0.56
CA HIS A 155 12.32 19.62 -0.24
C HIS A 155 12.77 20.43 -1.47
N ASN A 156 12.91 19.76 -2.61
CA ASN A 156 13.33 20.39 -3.86
C ASN A 156 12.37 21.49 -4.36
N THR A 157 11.08 21.42 -4.01
CA THR A 157 10.08 22.44 -4.37
C THR A 157 10.06 23.62 -3.40
N GLY A 158 10.60 23.44 -2.18
CA GLY A 158 10.70 24.47 -1.15
C GLY A 158 11.92 25.38 -1.32
N GLU A 159 13.04 24.83 -1.80
CA GLU A 159 14.29 25.59 -2.07
C GLU A 159 14.25 26.42 -3.36
N SER A 160 13.20 26.25 -4.19
CA SER A 160 13.00 26.94 -5.45
C SER A 160 11.95 28.07 -5.39
N ARG A 161 11.53 28.45 -4.18
CA ARG A 161 10.71 29.62 -3.88
C ARG A 161 11.49 30.62 -3.05
#